data_AF-A0A6B1EBF3-F1
#
_entry.id   AF-A0A6B1EBF3-F1
#
_cell.length_a   1.000
_cell.length_b   1.000
_cell.length_c   1.000
_cell.angle_alpha   90.00
_cell.angle_beta   90.00
_cell.angle_gamma   90.00
#
_symmetry.space_group_name_H-M   'P 1'
#
loop_
_entity.id
_entity.type
_entity.pdbx_description
1 polymer ?
#
loop_
_entity_poly.entity_id
_entity_poly.type
_entity_poly.pdbx_seq_one_letter_code
_entity_poly.pdbx_strand_id
1 'polypeptide(L)'
;MARSDESSLDPVRLSLACGRISGSARAIAEAHRFGVAEGLHQHPWTAAYMREAIGVYAAALPVTYQREVASLFGHCADSMARQSIPASLAEDWLIVSEYLTNATSAILDRLAAQPDPAPARGGEPPGIDDHEPAIVHFDQLAALTTTEGALRLERAALAVKGHAGAGSPGALNDEQMRLLKAVASGAAIADLATDLGYSQRSLYRALSALWRALGVPDRVQGIRKAAAEGLLD
;
A
#
# COMPACT_ATOMS: atom_id res chain seq x y z
N MET A 1 26.16 26.31 -8.83
CA MET A 1 25.39 26.21 -7.58
C MET A 1 23.95 26.60 -7.88
N ALA A 2 23.05 25.61 -7.95
CA ALA A 2 21.61 25.71 -7.72
C ALA A 2 21.02 24.30 -7.92
N ARG A 3 21.09 23.47 -6.87
CA ARG A 3 20.25 22.27 -6.70
C ARG A 3 19.09 22.70 -5.82
N SER A 4 17.92 22.93 -6.40
CA SER A 4 16.67 23.17 -5.67
C SER A 4 15.49 22.83 -6.58
N ASP A 5 15.18 21.54 -6.74
CA ASP A 5 13.83 21.07 -7.08
C ASP A 5 13.77 19.54 -6.98
N GLU A 6 13.80 19.01 -5.77
CA GLU A 6 13.54 17.59 -5.53
C GLU A 6 12.99 17.40 -4.10
N SER A 7 11.80 17.95 -3.84
CA SER A 7 11.03 17.59 -2.64
C SER A 7 9.53 17.85 -2.81
N SER A 8 9.01 17.60 -4.01
CA SER A 8 7.56 17.41 -4.15
C SER A 8 7.21 16.02 -3.60
N LEU A 9 6.08 15.94 -2.90
CA LEU A 9 5.49 14.65 -2.52
C LEU A 9 5.28 13.82 -3.79
N ASP A 10 5.81 12.60 -3.83
CA ASP A 10 5.50 11.63 -4.89
C ASP A 10 4.14 10.98 -4.57
N PRO A 11 3.04 11.39 -5.24
CA PRO A 11 1.70 10.91 -4.91
C PRO A 11 1.55 9.41 -5.21
N VAL A 12 2.32 8.87 -6.16
CA VAL A 12 2.27 7.44 -6.52
C VAL A 12 2.88 6.61 -5.40
N ARG A 13 4.05 7.02 -4.88
CA ARG A 13 4.68 6.33 -3.74
C ARG A 13 3.83 6.41 -2.48
N LEU A 14 3.28 7.59 -2.17
CA LEU A 14 2.41 7.74 -1.00
C LEU A 14 1.13 6.89 -1.15
N SER A 15 0.52 6.87 -2.34
CA SER A 15 -0.64 6.03 -2.63
C SER A 15 -0.33 4.54 -2.47
N LEU A 16 0.82 4.09 -2.97
CA LEU A 16 1.28 2.70 -2.79
C LEU A 16 1.50 2.36 -1.32
N ALA A 17 2.16 3.24 -0.56
CA ALA A 17 2.40 3.04 0.86
C ALA A 17 1.07 2.95 1.64
N CYS A 18 0.14 3.87 1.38
CA CYS A 18 -1.19 3.84 1.99
C CYS A 18 -2.01 2.61 1.56
N GLY A 19 -1.86 2.14 0.33
CA GLY A 19 -2.47 0.90 -0.16
C GLY A 19 -1.98 -0.32 0.64
N ARG A 20 -0.67 -0.40 0.92
CA ARG A 20 -0.12 -1.47 1.76
C ARG A 20 -0.63 -1.39 3.20
N ILE A 21 -0.66 -0.20 3.78
CA ILE A 21 -1.16 0.01 5.15
C ILE A 21 -2.63 -0.42 5.26
N SER A 22 -3.49 0.06 4.36
CA SER A 22 -4.92 -0.28 4.37
C SER A 22 -5.17 -1.77 4.12
N GLY A 23 -4.43 -2.39 3.18
CA GLY A 23 -4.51 -3.83 2.94
C GLY A 23 -4.15 -4.66 4.17
N SER A 24 -3.03 -4.34 4.84
CA SER A 24 -2.62 -5.02 6.08
C SER A 24 -3.62 -4.81 7.21
N ALA A 25 -4.10 -3.58 7.40
CA ALA A 25 -5.08 -3.25 8.43
C ALA A 25 -6.41 -4.00 8.23
N ARG A 26 -6.87 -4.11 6.97
CA ARG A 26 -8.05 -4.90 6.62
C ARG A 26 -7.85 -6.39 6.92
N ALA A 27 -6.70 -6.95 6.56
CA ALA A 27 -6.38 -8.35 6.83
C ALA A 27 -6.37 -8.66 8.34
N ILE A 28 -5.86 -7.73 9.15
CA ILE A 28 -5.91 -7.80 10.61
C ILE A 28 -7.37 -7.79 11.11
N ALA A 29 -8.20 -6.87 10.63
CA ALA A 29 -9.61 -6.79 11.03
C ALA A 29 -10.39 -8.06 10.63
N GLU A 30 -10.09 -8.64 9.46
CA GLU A 30 -10.64 -9.92 9.03
C GLU A 30 -10.22 -11.08 9.94
N ALA A 31 -8.97 -11.11 10.43
CA ALA A 31 -8.53 -12.14 11.37
C ALA A 31 -9.33 -12.11 12.68
N HIS A 32 -9.66 -10.93 13.21
CA HIS A 32 -10.57 -10.82 14.36
C HIS A 32 -11.97 -11.33 14.05
N ARG A 33 -12.49 -11.06 12.85
CA ARG A 33 -13.77 -11.60 12.38
C ARG A 33 -13.78 -13.13 12.34
N PHE A 34 -12.62 -13.74 12.10
CA PHE A 34 -12.43 -15.21 12.14
C PHE A 34 -12.11 -15.76 13.53
N GLY A 35 -12.15 -14.94 14.58
CA GLY A 35 -12.05 -15.39 15.98
C GLY A 35 -10.68 -15.25 16.62
N VAL A 36 -9.72 -14.56 15.97
CA VAL A 36 -8.45 -14.19 16.63
C VAL A 36 -8.73 -13.18 17.74
N ALA A 37 -8.28 -13.49 18.96
CA ALA A 37 -8.45 -12.61 20.12
C ALA A 37 -7.72 -11.28 19.94
N GLU A 38 -8.28 -10.19 20.48
CA GLU A 38 -7.65 -8.87 20.45
C GLU A 38 -6.46 -8.79 21.39
N GLY A 39 -5.43 -8.07 20.94
CA GLY A 39 -4.25 -7.71 21.74
C GLY A 39 -4.43 -6.41 22.52
N LEU A 40 -3.30 -5.93 23.05
CA LEU A 40 -3.28 -4.77 23.95
C LEU A 40 -3.08 -3.43 23.23
N HIS A 41 -2.55 -3.44 22.00
CA HIS A 41 -2.20 -2.21 21.28
C HIS A 41 -3.43 -1.62 20.58
N GLN A 42 -4.06 -0.63 21.19
CA GLN A 42 -5.19 0.10 20.58
C GLN A 42 -4.77 0.97 19.37
N HIS A 43 -3.48 1.27 19.26
CA HIS A 43 -2.92 2.17 18.25
C HIS A 43 -1.81 1.46 17.46
N PRO A 44 -2.16 0.70 16.39
CA PRO A 44 -1.22 -0.09 15.58
C PRO A 44 -0.27 0.74 14.69
N TRP A 45 -0.19 2.05 14.91
CA TRP A 45 0.78 2.95 14.29
C TRP A 45 1.88 3.42 15.25
N THR A 46 1.83 3.02 16.52
CA THR A 46 2.80 3.43 17.54
C THR A 46 4.11 2.62 17.49
N ALA A 47 5.19 3.20 18.01
CA ALA A 47 6.48 2.52 18.12
C ALA A 47 6.41 1.25 19.00
N ALA A 48 5.55 1.24 20.03
CA ALA A 48 5.38 0.07 20.90
C ALA A 48 4.85 -1.13 20.10
N TYR A 49 3.77 -0.95 19.35
CA TYR A 49 3.24 -1.97 18.44
C TYR A 49 4.27 -2.40 17.40
N MET A 50 4.97 -1.46 16.75
CA MET A 50 5.91 -1.77 15.66
C MET A 50 7.09 -2.64 16.10
N ARG A 51 7.58 -2.47 17.34
CA ARG A 51 8.65 -3.32 17.89
C ARG A 51 8.23 -4.78 18.07
N GLU A 52 6.95 -5.04 18.33
CA GLU A 52 6.43 -6.40 18.42
C GLU A 52 6.08 -6.94 17.04
N ALA A 53 5.39 -6.14 16.22
CA ALA A 53 4.95 -6.52 14.88
C ALA A 53 6.11 -6.84 13.92
N ILE A 54 7.27 -6.19 14.08
CA ILE A 54 8.43 -6.46 13.21
C ILE A 54 8.96 -7.89 13.35
N GLY A 55 8.73 -8.55 14.49
CA GLY A 55 9.06 -9.96 14.66
C GLY A 55 8.26 -10.85 13.70
N VAL A 56 6.97 -10.58 13.55
CA VAL A 56 6.07 -11.30 12.64
C VAL A 56 6.46 -11.05 11.19
N TYR A 57 6.66 -9.78 10.82
CA TYR A 57 7.07 -9.42 9.46
C TYR A 57 8.41 -10.04 9.07
N ALA A 58 9.38 -10.04 9.98
CA ALA A 58 10.72 -10.54 9.67
C ALA A 58 10.82 -12.06 9.62
N ALA A 59 9.89 -12.78 10.27
CA ALA A 59 9.78 -14.23 10.13
C ALA A 59 9.23 -14.63 8.76
N ALA A 60 8.37 -13.79 8.16
CA ALA A 60 7.72 -14.09 6.89
C ALA A 60 8.41 -13.50 5.66
N LEU A 61 9.06 -12.34 5.79
CA LEU A 61 9.48 -11.53 4.63
C LEU A 61 11.00 -11.56 4.41
N PRO A 62 11.47 -11.69 3.14
CA PRO A 62 12.89 -11.56 2.81
C PRO A 62 13.50 -10.22 3.27
N VAL A 63 14.75 -10.25 3.71
CA VAL A 63 15.50 -9.05 4.17
C VAL A 63 15.55 -7.96 3.09
N THR A 64 15.71 -8.32 1.82
CA THR A 64 15.69 -7.38 0.70
C THR A 64 14.37 -6.64 0.60
N TYR A 65 13.25 -7.36 0.70
CA TYR A 65 11.92 -6.76 0.70
C TYR A 65 11.69 -5.85 1.90
N GLN A 66 12.13 -6.25 3.10
CA GLN A 66 12.06 -5.40 4.30
C GLN A 66 12.81 -4.08 4.09
N ARG A 67 14.00 -4.12 3.50
CA ARG A 67 14.80 -2.92 3.18
C ARG A 67 14.09 -2.00 2.18
N GLU A 68 13.47 -2.57 1.15
CA GLU A 68 12.67 -1.83 0.17
C GLU A 68 11.44 -1.16 0.81
N VAL A 69 10.75 -1.88 1.71
CA VAL A 69 9.62 -1.34 2.48
C VAL A 69 10.07 -0.17 3.36
N ALA A 70 11.15 -0.33 4.12
CA ALA A 70 11.69 0.73 4.98
C ALA A 70 12.10 1.97 4.16
N SER A 71 12.73 1.76 3.00
CA SER A 71 13.08 2.86 2.10
C SER A 71 11.84 3.57 1.56
N LEU A 72 10.83 2.83 1.09
CA LEU A 72 9.57 3.41 0.63
C LEU A 72 8.88 4.22 1.74
N PHE A 73 8.74 3.63 2.93
CA PHE A 73 8.04 4.25 4.05
C PHE A 73 8.78 5.47 4.58
N GLY A 74 10.10 5.41 4.71
CA GLY A 74 10.93 6.55 5.13
C GLY A 74 10.80 7.74 4.18
N HIS A 75 10.91 7.51 2.87
CA HIS A 75 10.71 8.58 1.89
C HIS A 75 9.30 9.19 1.94
N CYS A 76 8.26 8.37 2.18
CA CYS A 76 6.89 8.86 2.31
C CYS A 76 6.73 9.70 3.58
N ALA A 77 7.24 9.24 4.72
CA ALA A 77 7.19 9.98 5.98
C ALA A 77 7.91 11.34 5.87
N ASP A 78 9.11 11.35 5.30
CA ASP A 78 9.89 12.57 5.08
C ASP A 78 9.16 13.56 4.18
N SER A 79 8.53 13.06 3.11
CA SER A 79 7.76 13.88 2.19
C SER A 79 6.50 14.42 2.85
N MET A 80 5.80 13.59 3.63
CA MET A 80 4.60 13.98 4.35
C MET A 80 4.87 15.08 5.39
N ALA A 81 6.02 15.05 6.06
CA ALA A 81 6.42 16.06 7.05
C ALA A 81 6.61 17.47 6.47
N ARG A 82 6.79 17.58 5.14
CA ARG A 82 7.04 18.86 4.45
C ARG A 82 5.79 19.44 3.77
N GLN A 83 4.66 18.74 3.82
CA GLN A 83 3.44 19.14 3.11
C GLN A 83 2.51 19.97 3.99
N SER A 84 1.89 20.97 3.38
CA SER A 84 0.74 21.65 3.97
C SER A 84 -0.51 20.84 3.68
N ILE A 85 -1.31 20.57 4.71
CA ILE A 85 -2.49 19.71 4.62
C ILE A 85 -3.76 20.44 5.06
N PRO A 86 -4.93 20.08 4.50
CA PRO A 86 -6.20 20.56 5.00
C PRO A 86 -6.41 20.13 6.46
N ALA A 87 -6.98 21.02 7.28
CA ALA A 87 -7.26 20.73 8.70
C ALA A 87 -8.13 19.48 8.89
N SER A 88 -9.03 19.18 7.94
CA SER A 88 -9.87 17.99 7.94
C SER A 88 -9.11 16.67 7.80
N LEU A 89 -7.86 16.70 7.31
CA LEU A 89 -7.02 15.51 7.12
C LEU A 89 -5.93 15.39 8.20
N ALA A 90 -5.85 16.34 9.14
CA ALA A 90 -4.71 16.45 10.05
C ALA A 90 -4.50 15.19 10.92
N GLU A 91 -5.58 14.62 11.44
CA GLU A 91 -5.51 13.42 12.28
C GLU A 91 -5.10 12.18 11.48
N ASP A 92 -5.71 11.96 10.31
CA ASP A 92 -5.37 10.84 9.43
C ASP A 92 -3.93 10.92 8.91
N TRP A 93 -3.49 12.14 8.59
CA TRP A 93 -2.12 12.41 8.19
C TRP A 93 -1.13 12.07 9.28
N LEU A 94 -1.43 12.45 10.53
CA LEU A 94 -0.58 12.14 11.68
C LEU A 94 -0.46 10.63 11.87
N ILE A 95 -1.58 9.90 11.88
CA ILE A 95 -1.61 8.44 12.05
C ILE A 95 -0.74 7.75 10.98
N VAL A 96 -0.92 8.12 9.71
CA VAL A 96 -0.15 7.53 8.62
C VAL A 96 1.33 7.91 8.72
N SER A 97 1.65 9.17 9.05
CA SER A 97 3.04 9.59 9.23
C SER A 97 3.73 8.87 10.39
N GLU A 98 3.03 8.64 11.50
CA GLU A 98 3.55 7.91 12.65
C GLU A 98 3.74 6.44 12.31
N TYR A 99 2.78 5.80 11.63
CA TYR A 99 2.93 4.43 11.15
C TYR A 99 4.17 4.28 10.28
N LEU A 100 4.33 5.13 9.26
CA LEU A 100 5.45 5.06 8.32
C LEU A 100 6.79 5.27 9.03
N THR A 101 6.86 6.26 9.92
CA THR A 101 8.07 6.56 10.71
C THR A 101 8.42 5.39 11.62
N ASN A 102 7.47 4.92 12.43
CA ASN A 102 7.69 3.86 13.41
C ASN A 102 8.00 2.51 12.75
N ALA A 103 7.33 2.19 11.65
CA ALA A 103 7.63 0.98 10.87
C ALA A 103 9.04 1.04 10.26
N THR A 104 9.43 2.19 9.68
CA THR A 104 10.77 2.39 9.12
C THR A 104 11.84 2.20 10.19
N SER A 105 11.70 2.86 11.34
CA SER A 105 12.63 2.71 12.46
C SER A 105 12.71 1.27 12.96
N ALA A 106 11.58 0.59 13.18
CA ALA A 106 11.57 -0.79 13.65
C ALA A 106 12.26 -1.77 12.68
N ILE A 107 12.05 -1.60 11.36
CA ILE A 107 12.73 -2.40 10.34
C ILE A 107 14.25 -2.13 10.38
N LEU A 108 14.67 -0.86 10.36
CA LEU A 108 16.08 -0.49 10.32
C LEU A 108 16.83 -0.93 11.57
N ASP A 109 16.24 -0.75 12.76
CA ASP A 109 16.82 -1.19 14.04
C ASP A 109 17.03 -2.71 14.05
N ARG A 110 16.05 -3.47 13.53
CA ARG A 110 16.18 -4.92 13.42
C ARG A 110 17.29 -5.32 12.46
N LEU A 111 17.34 -4.72 11.27
CA LEU A 111 18.36 -5.01 10.27
C LEU A 111 19.77 -4.68 10.79
N ALA A 112 19.91 -3.64 11.62
CA ALA A 112 21.17 -3.31 12.28
C ALA A 112 21.55 -4.35 13.36
N ALA A 113 20.58 -4.92 14.06
CA ALA A 113 20.80 -5.95 15.08
C ALA A 113 21.09 -7.34 14.50
N GLN A 114 20.74 -7.59 13.23
CA GLN A 114 20.98 -8.84 12.49
C GLN A 114 21.74 -8.55 11.19
N PRO A 115 23.04 -8.20 11.25
CA PRO A 115 23.85 -8.04 10.06
C PRO A 115 23.84 -9.35 9.25
N ASP A 116 23.75 -9.24 7.91
CA ASP A 116 23.71 -10.39 7.00
C ASP A 116 24.73 -11.45 7.44
N PRO A 117 24.35 -12.74 7.49
CA PRO A 117 25.35 -13.78 7.63
C PRO A 117 26.36 -13.58 6.50
N ALA A 118 27.64 -13.39 6.85
CA ALA A 118 28.70 -13.24 5.87
C ALA A 118 28.54 -14.35 4.81
N PRO A 119 28.72 -14.06 3.50
CA PRO A 119 28.59 -15.09 2.48
C PRO A 119 29.50 -16.25 2.89
N ALA A 120 28.88 -17.42 3.12
CA ALA A 120 29.59 -18.59 3.60
C ALA A 120 30.76 -18.85 2.65
N ARG A 121 31.99 -18.65 3.14
CA ARG A 121 33.20 -18.93 2.37
C ARG A 121 33.27 -20.44 2.17
N GLY A 122 32.81 -20.93 1.03
CA GLY A 122 33.10 -22.28 0.54
C GLY A 122 32.05 -23.36 0.77
N GLY A 123 30.78 -23.02 1.02
CA GLY A 123 29.67 -23.98 0.92
C GLY A 123 29.02 -23.87 -0.46
N GLU A 124 28.76 -25.00 -1.10
CA GLU A 124 27.92 -25.10 -2.31
C GLU A 124 26.66 -24.24 -2.13
N PRO A 125 26.23 -23.45 -3.14
CA PRO A 125 25.05 -22.61 -2.99
C PRO A 125 23.90 -23.49 -2.50
N PRO A 126 23.18 -23.12 -1.42
CA PRO A 126 21.99 -23.86 -1.04
C PRO A 126 21.13 -23.96 -2.29
N GLY A 127 20.79 -25.20 -2.65
CA GLY A 127 19.89 -25.47 -3.75
C GLY A 127 18.67 -24.57 -3.61
N ILE A 128 18.19 -24.06 -4.75
CA ILE A 128 16.96 -23.28 -4.83
C ILE A 128 15.81 -24.24 -4.54
N ASP A 129 15.64 -24.62 -3.28
CA ASP A 129 14.53 -25.42 -2.77
C ASP A 129 14.18 -24.89 -1.38
N ASP A 130 13.29 -23.91 -1.35
CA ASP A 130 12.23 -23.75 -0.34
C ASP A 130 11.36 -22.55 -0.74
N HIS A 131 10.55 -22.75 -1.77
CA HIS A 131 9.50 -21.82 -2.19
C HIS A 131 8.25 -21.99 -1.31
N GLU A 132 8.37 -21.95 0.01
CA GLU A 132 7.18 -21.62 0.79
C GLU A 132 6.88 -20.15 0.48
N PRO A 133 5.74 -19.82 -0.15
CA PRO A 133 5.41 -18.43 -0.42
C PRO A 133 5.45 -17.70 0.92
N ALA A 134 6.19 -16.58 0.96
CA ALA A 134 6.25 -15.70 2.12
C ALA A 134 4.84 -15.22 2.48
N ILE A 135 4.16 -15.92 3.39
CA ILE A 135 2.82 -15.57 3.86
C ILE A 135 2.99 -14.80 5.17
N VAL A 136 2.53 -13.56 5.19
CA VAL A 136 2.45 -12.78 6.43
C VAL A 136 1.33 -13.35 7.30
N HIS A 137 1.68 -13.75 8.52
CA HIS A 137 0.73 -14.25 9.53
C HIS A 137 -0.08 -13.11 10.14
N PHE A 138 -1.14 -12.69 9.44
CA PHE A 138 -2.01 -11.60 9.89
C PHE A 138 -2.80 -11.94 11.17
N ASP A 139 -2.98 -13.21 11.49
CA ASP A 139 -3.48 -13.68 12.79
C ASP A 139 -2.54 -13.30 13.94
N GLN A 140 -1.23 -13.44 13.76
CA GLN A 140 -0.25 -13.03 14.76
C GLN A 140 -0.21 -11.50 14.91
N LEU A 141 -0.34 -10.75 13.82
CA LEU A 141 -0.46 -9.28 13.88
C LEU A 141 -1.77 -8.84 14.56
N ALA A 142 -2.87 -9.54 14.29
CA ALA A 142 -4.16 -9.28 14.92
C ALA A 142 -4.10 -9.52 16.44
N ALA A 143 -3.42 -10.58 16.89
CA ALA A 143 -3.22 -10.85 18.31
C ALA A 143 -2.45 -9.75 19.06
N LEU A 144 -1.82 -8.79 18.37
CA LEU A 144 -1.14 -7.65 18.98
C LEU A 144 -2.05 -6.42 19.14
N THR A 145 -3.09 -6.26 18.33
CA THR A 145 -3.90 -5.05 18.26
C THR A 145 -5.40 -5.33 18.43
N THR A 146 -6.20 -4.27 18.39
CA THR A 146 -7.66 -4.36 18.48
C THR A 146 -8.28 -4.16 17.09
N THR A 147 -9.50 -4.67 16.91
CA THR A 147 -10.28 -4.46 15.67
C THR A 147 -10.49 -2.98 15.40
N GLU A 148 -10.79 -2.20 16.44
CA GLU A 148 -10.97 -0.75 16.34
C GLU A 148 -9.68 -0.04 15.88
N GLY A 149 -8.53 -0.42 16.44
CA GLY A 149 -7.23 0.13 16.05
C GLY A 149 -6.91 -0.15 14.59
N ALA A 150 -7.14 -1.38 14.13
CA ALA A 150 -6.95 -1.78 12.74
C ALA A 150 -7.86 -0.98 11.78
N LEU A 151 -9.16 -0.89 12.07
CA LEU A 151 -10.11 -0.14 11.24
C LEU A 151 -9.85 1.37 11.26
N ARG A 152 -9.33 1.93 12.36
CA ARG A 152 -8.91 3.34 12.43
C ARG A 152 -7.72 3.60 11.52
N LEU A 153 -6.74 2.70 11.52
CA LEU A 153 -5.55 2.77 10.64
C LEU A 153 -5.92 2.61 9.16
N GLU A 154 -6.81 1.67 8.83
CA GLU A 154 -7.31 1.49 7.46
C GLU A 154 -7.95 2.79 6.93
N ARG A 155 -8.87 3.37 7.71
CA ARG A 155 -9.54 4.62 7.34
C ARG A 155 -8.56 5.78 7.15
N ALA A 156 -7.58 5.93 8.05
CA ALA A 156 -6.54 6.96 7.90
C ALA A 156 -5.76 6.81 6.60
N ALA A 157 -5.32 5.58 6.30
CA ALA A 157 -4.57 5.30 5.08
C ALA A 157 -5.41 5.56 3.81
N LEU A 158 -6.70 5.20 3.81
CA LEU A 158 -7.59 5.48 2.68
C LEU A 158 -7.84 6.98 2.49
N ALA A 159 -7.99 7.74 3.58
CA ALA A 159 -8.16 9.20 3.52
C ALA A 159 -6.92 9.89 2.93
N VAL A 160 -5.72 9.53 3.42
CA VAL A 160 -4.45 10.06 2.90
C VAL A 160 -4.21 9.64 1.45
N LYS A 161 -4.52 8.38 1.08
CA LYS A 161 -4.46 7.89 -0.30
C LYS A 161 -5.37 8.71 -1.22
N GLY A 162 -6.61 8.97 -0.80
CA GLY A 162 -7.57 9.78 -1.53
C GLY A 162 -7.08 11.21 -1.77
N HIS A 163 -6.49 11.83 -0.75
CA HIS A 163 -5.90 13.17 -0.87
C HIS A 163 -4.70 13.20 -1.82
N ALA A 164 -3.77 12.24 -1.69
CA ALA A 164 -2.60 12.14 -2.56
C ALA A 164 -3.01 11.93 -4.03
N GLY A 165 -4.09 11.18 -4.27
CA GLY A 165 -4.67 10.99 -5.59
C GLY A 165 -5.32 12.26 -6.15
N ALA A 166 -6.11 12.98 -5.35
CA ALA A 166 -6.91 14.13 -5.83
C ALA A 166 -6.11 15.26 -6.51
N GLY A 167 -4.80 15.38 -6.23
CA GLY A 167 -3.91 16.37 -6.84
C GLY A 167 -2.98 15.86 -7.95
N SER A 168 -2.99 14.56 -8.26
CA SER A 168 -2.05 13.99 -9.23
C SER A 168 -2.59 14.07 -10.67
N PRO A 169 -1.86 14.68 -11.62
CA PRO A 169 -2.19 14.54 -13.04
C PRO A 169 -2.07 13.07 -13.44
N GLY A 170 -3.19 12.36 -13.50
CA GLY A 170 -3.25 10.91 -13.75
C GLY A 170 -4.07 10.11 -12.73
N ALA A 171 -4.52 10.73 -11.62
CA ALA A 171 -5.46 10.07 -10.73
C ALA A 171 -6.83 9.91 -11.42
N LEU A 172 -7.34 8.68 -11.36
CA LEU A 172 -8.64 8.37 -11.92
C LEU A 172 -9.74 9.03 -11.09
N ASN A 173 -10.62 9.78 -11.76
CA ASN A 173 -11.84 10.28 -11.13
C ASN A 173 -12.85 9.13 -10.89
N ASP A 174 -13.93 9.40 -10.14
CA ASP A 174 -14.92 8.38 -9.78
C ASP A 174 -15.59 7.69 -10.98
N GLU A 175 -15.73 8.40 -12.10
CA GLU A 175 -16.28 7.84 -13.34
C GLU A 175 -15.28 6.88 -13.99
N GLN A 176 -14.00 7.27 -14.05
CA GLN A 176 -12.90 6.44 -14.55
C GLN A 176 -12.66 5.21 -13.67
N MET A 177 -12.79 5.34 -12.35
CA MET A 177 -12.67 4.23 -11.41
C MET A 177 -13.83 3.24 -11.57
N ARG A 178 -15.07 3.74 -11.71
CA ARG A 178 -16.23 2.88 -12.04
C ARG A 178 -16.03 2.16 -13.37
N LEU A 179 -15.56 2.87 -14.38
CA LEU A 179 -15.26 2.31 -15.70
C LEU A 179 -14.16 1.23 -15.63
N LEU A 180 -13.09 1.48 -14.86
CA LEU A 180 -12.00 0.53 -14.65
C LEU A 180 -12.49 -0.77 -14.00
N LYS A 181 -13.29 -0.67 -12.93
CA LYS A 181 -13.90 -1.85 -12.26
C LYS A 181 -14.81 -2.63 -13.19
N ALA A 182 -15.64 -1.93 -13.97
CA ALA A 182 -16.56 -2.57 -14.92
C ALA A 182 -15.77 -3.33 -16.00
N VAL A 183 -14.68 -2.77 -16.50
CA VAL A 183 -13.82 -3.43 -17.50
C VAL A 183 -13.03 -4.61 -16.90
N ALA A 184 -12.62 -4.51 -15.64
CA ALA A 184 -11.91 -5.58 -14.93
C ALA A 184 -12.78 -6.82 -14.68
N SER A 185 -14.11 -6.65 -14.59
CA SER A 185 -15.07 -7.77 -14.46
C SER A 185 -15.08 -8.74 -15.65
N GLY A 186 -14.47 -8.37 -16.77
CA GLY A 186 -14.42 -9.20 -17.97
C GLY A 186 -15.64 -9.07 -18.91
N ALA A 187 -16.64 -8.25 -18.55
CA ALA A 187 -17.82 -8.01 -19.38
C ALA A 187 -17.47 -7.54 -20.80
N ALA A 188 -18.35 -7.88 -21.76
CA ALA A 188 -18.19 -7.46 -23.14
C ALA A 188 -18.44 -5.95 -23.27
N ILE A 189 -17.73 -5.29 -24.20
CA ILE A 189 -17.82 -3.84 -24.41
C ILE A 189 -19.25 -3.39 -24.76
N ALA A 190 -20.02 -4.23 -25.47
CA ALA A 190 -21.41 -3.94 -25.81
C ALA A 190 -22.33 -3.89 -24.57
N ASP A 191 -22.13 -4.82 -23.65
CA ASP A 191 -22.90 -4.91 -22.41
C ASP A 191 -22.52 -3.75 -21.49
N LEU A 192 -21.23 -3.49 -21.33
CA LEU A 192 -20.71 -2.33 -20.58
C LEU A 192 -21.24 -1.00 -21.11
N ALA A 193 -21.36 -0.85 -22.43
CA ALA A 193 -21.90 0.36 -23.02
C ALA A 193 -23.36 0.57 -22.59
N THR A 194 -24.15 -0.49 -22.64
CA THR A 194 -25.57 -0.46 -22.25
C THR A 194 -25.72 -0.17 -20.75
N ASP A 195 -24.99 -0.90 -19.91
CA ASP A 195 -25.08 -0.81 -18.45
C ASP A 195 -24.65 0.56 -17.92
N LEU A 196 -23.67 1.19 -18.56
CA LEU A 196 -23.14 2.50 -18.18
C LEU A 196 -23.82 3.67 -18.93
N GLY A 197 -24.80 3.40 -19.80
CA GLY A 197 -25.50 4.43 -20.56
C GLY A 197 -24.67 5.12 -21.65
N TYR A 198 -23.61 4.46 -22.15
CA TYR A 198 -22.81 4.94 -23.27
C TYR A 198 -23.25 4.33 -24.61
N SER A 199 -23.01 5.06 -25.70
CA SER A 199 -22.83 4.40 -27.01
C SER A 199 -21.48 3.66 -27.02
N GLN A 200 -21.34 2.61 -27.85
CA GLN A 200 -20.05 1.92 -28.00
C GLN A 200 -18.91 2.89 -28.38
N ARG A 201 -19.17 3.86 -29.27
CA ARG A 201 -18.17 4.87 -29.68
C ARG A 201 -17.75 5.79 -28.52
N SER A 202 -18.69 6.23 -27.69
CA SER A 202 -18.38 7.04 -26.50
C SER A 202 -17.66 6.22 -25.44
N LEU A 203 -18.02 4.94 -25.29
CA LEU A 203 -17.32 4.03 -24.38
C LEU A 203 -15.85 3.84 -24.81
N TYR A 204 -15.58 3.59 -26.09
CA TYR A 204 -14.19 3.50 -26.58
C TYR A 204 -13.39 4.78 -26.31
N ARG A 205 -14.00 5.97 -26.46
CA ARG A 205 -13.33 7.24 -26.12
C ARG A 205 -13.04 7.36 -24.62
N ALA A 206 -14.00 6.99 -23.78
CA ALA A 206 -13.84 6.98 -22.32
C ALA A 206 -12.73 6.01 -21.90
N LEU A 207 -12.66 4.83 -22.52
CA LEU A 207 -11.60 3.85 -22.30
C LEU A 207 -10.23 4.37 -22.75
N SER A 208 -10.14 5.00 -23.93
CA SER A 208 -8.88 5.62 -24.36
C SER A 208 -8.42 6.73 -23.41
N ALA A 209 -9.35 7.52 -22.87
CA ALA A 209 -9.04 8.53 -21.87
C ALA A 209 -8.58 7.90 -20.55
N LEU A 210 -9.22 6.82 -20.11
CA LEU A 210 -8.83 6.03 -18.94
C LEU A 210 -7.41 5.46 -19.09
N TRP A 211 -7.09 4.84 -20.23
CA TRP A 211 -5.74 4.29 -20.46
C TRP A 211 -4.68 5.40 -20.52
N ARG A 212 -5.01 6.53 -21.14
CA ARG A 212 -4.12 7.71 -21.12
C ARG A 212 -3.90 8.23 -19.71
N ALA A 213 -4.93 8.30 -18.88
CA ALA A 213 -4.82 8.73 -17.49
C ALA A 213 -3.95 7.76 -16.67
N LEU A 214 -4.08 6.46 -16.91
CA LEU A 214 -3.22 5.43 -16.33
C LEU A 214 -1.80 5.41 -16.94
N GLY A 215 -1.51 6.19 -17.99
CA GLY A 215 -0.21 6.20 -18.67
C GLY A 215 0.12 4.86 -19.34
N VAL A 216 -0.89 4.13 -19.80
CA VAL A 216 -0.76 2.81 -20.45
C VAL A 216 -1.43 2.83 -21.82
N PRO A 217 -0.98 1.98 -22.77
CA PRO A 217 -1.49 2.02 -24.13
C PRO A 217 -2.79 1.23 -24.33
N ASP A 218 -3.10 0.25 -23.48
CA ASP A 218 -4.19 -0.70 -23.72
C ASP A 218 -4.84 -1.25 -22.43
N ARG A 219 -5.95 -1.98 -22.62
CA ARG A 219 -6.77 -2.59 -21.56
C ARG A 219 -5.97 -3.57 -20.71
N VAL A 220 -5.16 -4.44 -21.31
CA VAL A 220 -4.46 -5.51 -20.59
C VAL A 220 -3.41 -4.89 -19.66
N GLN A 221 -2.65 -3.92 -20.18
CA GLN A 221 -1.68 -3.15 -19.40
C GLN A 221 -2.37 -2.31 -18.33
N GLY A 222 -3.53 -1.71 -18.64
CA GLY A 222 -4.31 -0.94 -17.67
C GLY A 222 -4.85 -1.76 -16.52
N ILE A 223 -5.42 -2.94 -16.77
CA ILE A 223 -5.88 -3.84 -15.71
C ILE A 223 -4.69 -4.33 -14.87
N ARG A 224 -3.59 -4.73 -15.52
CA ARG A 224 -2.39 -5.19 -14.80
C ARG A 224 -1.80 -4.09 -13.92
N LYS A 225 -1.68 -2.87 -14.44
CA LYS A 225 -1.20 -1.71 -13.67
C LYS A 225 -2.14 -1.40 -12.51
N ALA A 226 -3.44 -1.39 -12.75
CA ALA A 226 -4.44 -1.15 -11.73
C ALA A 226 -4.41 -2.20 -10.60
N ALA A 227 -4.21 -3.49 -10.92
CA ALA A 227 -4.03 -4.54 -9.92
C ALA A 227 -2.73 -4.36 -9.12
N ALA A 228 -1.61 -4.06 -9.81
CA ALA A 228 -0.32 -3.83 -9.16
C ALA A 228 -0.32 -2.59 -8.23
N GLU A 229 -1.13 -1.58 -8.57
CA GLU A 229 -1.30 -0.34 -7.78
C GLU A 229 -2.44 -0.45 -6.74
N GLY A 230 -3.11 -1.61 -6.63
CA GLY A 230 -4.22 -1.83 -5.69
C GLY A 230 -5.40 -0.87 -5.92
N LEU A 231 -5.71 -0.59 -7.19
CA LEU A 231 -6.92 0.12 -7.63
C LEU A 231 -8.08 -0.85 -7.90
N LEU A 232 -7.74 -2.12 -8.14
CA LEU A 232 -8.66 -3.24 -8.30
C LEU A 232 -8.35 -4.24 -7.18
N ASP A 233 -9.40 -4.69 -6.49
CA ASP A 233 -9.35 -5.73 -5.47
C ASP A 233 -9.40 -7.12 -6.13
#